data_AF-A0A6B8RVP0-F1
#
_entry.id   AF-A0A6B8RVP0-F1
#
_cell.length_a   1.000
_cell.length_b   1.000
_cell.length_c   1.000
_cell.angle_alpha   90.00
_cell.angle_beta   90.00
_cell.angle_gamma   90.00
#
_symmetry.space_group_name_H-M   'P 1'
#
loop_
_entity.id
_entity.type
_entity.pdbx_description
1 polymer ?
#
loop_
_entity_poly.entity_id
_entity_poly.type
_entity_poly.pdbx_seq_one_letter_code
_entity_poly.pdbx_strand_id
1 'polypeptide(L)'
;MKKSGKSKKLGNFPSISNYLKGNTILNSTQIEMLQRISTKLNYYSDNYNNLHSNYAPEGIISFLRDQVIAKIQNGGINSQESEEAIVLINEFESNLKQFNE
;
A
#
# COMPACT_ATOMS: atom_id res chain seq x y z
N MET A 1 -7.30 -16.89 -29.48
CA MET A 1 -6.07 -16.97 -28.67
C MET A 1 -6.29 -16.23 -27.36
N LYS A 2 -6.37 -16.93 -26.22
CA LYS A 2 -6.58 -16.33 -24.90
C LYS A 2 -5.28 -15.66 -24.46
N LYS A 3 -5.24 -14.32 -24.41
CA LYS A 3 -4.10 -13.57 -23.85
C LYS A 3 -4.08 -13.80 -22.35
N SER A 4 -3.19 -14.67 -21.88
CA SER A 4 -2.90 -14.87 -20.46
C SER A 4 -2.43 -13.54 -19.87
N GLY A 5 -3.26 -12.90 -19.05
CA GLY A 5 -2.84 -11.77 -18.24
C GLY A 5 -1.71 -12.23 -17.33
N LYS A 6 -0.49 -11.79 -17.65
CA LYS A 6 0.64 -11.91 -16.72
C LYS A 6 0.30 -11.02 -15.54
N SER A 7 -0.25 -11.60 -14.48
CA SER A 7 -0.30 -10.98 -13.16
C SER A 7 1.14 -10.57 -12.86
N LYS A 8 1.45 -9.27 -12.97
CA LYS A 8 2.71 -8.74 -12.46
C LYS A 8 2.73 -9.16 -10.99
N LYS A 9 3.56 -10.14 -10.64
CA LYS A 9 3.90 -10.41 -9.26
C LYS A 9 4.46 -9.10 -8.73
N LEU A 10 3.68 -8.38 -7.91
CA LEU A 10 4.22 -7.32 -7.06
C LEU A 10 5.41 -7.93 -6.33
N GLY A 11 6.52 -7.19 -6.30
CA GLY A 11 7.84 -7.67 -5.89
C GLY A 11 7.77 -8.62 -4.68
N ASN A 12 8.45 -9.76 -4.82
CA ASN A 12 8.54 -10.79 -3.81
C ASN A 12 9.46 -10.32 -2.68
N PHE A 13 9.00 -9.33 -1.90
CA PHE A 13 9.65 -8.92 -0.67
C PHE A 13 9.18 -9.84 0.47
N PRO A 14 10.08 -10.24 1.38
CA PRO A 14 9.70 -10.97 2.58
C PRO A 14 8.89 -10.04 3.49
N SER A 15 7.60 -9.94 3.23
CA SER A 15 6.65 -9.21 4.07
C SER A 15 6.46 -9.99 5.36
N ILE A 16 6.72 -9.34 6.50
CA ILE A 16 6.30 -9.82 7.83
C ILE A 16 4.80 -9.55 8.02
N SER A 17 4.21 -8.70 7.17
CA SER A 17 2.77 -8.48 7.01
C SER A 17 2.03 -9.80 6.83
N ASN A 18 1.26 -10.20 7.84
CA ASN A 18 0.21 -11.20 7.69
C ASN A 18 -0.68 -10.79 6.53
N TYR A 19 -0.57 -11.51 5.41
CA TYR A 19 -1.41 -11.31 4.23
C TYR A 19 -2.88 -11.55 4.62
N LEU A 20 -3.58 -10.47 4.99
CA LEU A 20 -5.00 -10.49 5.30
C LEU A 20 -5.79 -10.26 4.02
N LYS A 21 -6.15 -11.38 3.37
CA LYS A 21 -7.00 -11.36 2.18
C LYS A 21 -8.35 -10.75 2.52
N GLY A 22 -8.82 -9.84 1.67
CA GLY A 22 -10.13 -9.22 1.82
C GLY A 22 -10.50 -8.41 0.58
N ASN A 23 -11.68 -7.81 0.62
CA ASN A 23 -12.07 -6.79 -0.35
C ASN A 23 -12.53 -5.57 0.45
N THR A 24 -11.71 -4.53 0.45
CA THR A 24 -12.00 -3.28 1.11
C THR A 24 -12.63 -2.31 0.11
N ILE A 25 -13.85 -1.87 0.41
CA ILE A 25 -14.48 -0.79 -0.31
C ILE A 25 -13.93 0.52 0.24
N LEU A 26 -13.28 1.30 -0.63
CA LEU A 26 -12.78 2.62 -0.30
C LEU A 26 -13.67 3.69 -0.90
N ASN A 27 -13.89 4.78 -0.16
CA ASN A 27 -14.49 5.99 -0.71
C ASN A 27 -13.46 6.80 -1.52
N SER A 28 -13.92 7.84 -2.22
CA SER A 28 -13.05 8.66 -3.08
C SER A 28 -11.85 9.24 -2.33
N THR A 29 -12.04 9.76 -1.11
CA THR A 29 -10.97 10.31 -0.27
C THR A 29 -9.93 9.25 0.07
N GLN A 30 -10.37 8.07 0.48
CA GLN A 30 -9.50 6.94 0.81
C GLN A 30 -8.71 6.44 -0.41
N ILE A 31 -9.32 6.44 -1.59
CA ILE A 31 -8.63 6.13 -2.85
C ILE A 31 -7.54 7.16 -3.14
N GLU A 32 -7.84 8.46 -2.98
CA GLU A 32 -6.85 9.53 -3.15
C GLU A 32 -5.69 9.41 -2.17
N MET A 33 -5.97 9.10 -0.90
CA MET A 33 -4.93 8.86 0.12
C MET A 33 -4.03 7.68 -0.28
N LEU A 34 -4.62 6.57 -0.71
CA LEU A 34 -3.87 5.41 -1.19
C LEU A 34 -3.00 5.74 -2.42
N GLN A 35 -3.52 6.57 -3.34
CA GLN A 35 -2.76 7.05 -4.51
C GLN A 35 -1.59 7.93 -4.11
N ARG A 36 -1.76 8.82 -3.12
CA ARG A 36 -0.68 9.66 -2.58
C ARG A 36 0.42 8.81 -1.94
N ILE A 37 0.04 7.85 -1.09
CA ILE A 37 0.98 6.90 -0.49
C ILE A 37 1.70 6.11 -1.59
N SER A 38 0.95 5.61 -2.58
CA SER A 38 1.55 4.88 -3.71
C SER A 38 2.56 5.77 -4.43
N THR A 39 2.21 6.99 -4.78
CA THR A 39 3.12 7.93 -5.47
C THR A 39 4.40 8.17 -4.66
N LYS A 40 4.28 8.33 -3.34
CA LYS A 40 5.43 8.54 -2.46
C LYS A 40 6.37 7.33 -2.41
N LEU A 41 5.81 6.12 -2.39
CA LEU A 41 6.56 4.87 -2.33
C LEU A 41 7.05 4.36 -3.70
N ASN A 42 6.49 4.89 -4.79
CA ASN A 42 6.58 4.29 -6.11
C ASN A 42 7.62 4.97 -7.01
N TYR A 43 8.85 5.11 -6.52
CA TYR A 43 9.94 5.61 -7.34
C TYR A 43 10.23 4.74 -8.59
N TYR A 44 9.65 3.53 -8.75
CA TYR A 44 10.11 2.57 -9.78
C TYR A 44 9.10 1.68 -10.56
N SER A 45 7.80 1.53 -10.24
CA SER A 45 6.74 0.84 -11.06
C SER A 45 5.63 0.16 -10.21
N ASP A 46 5.71 0.16 -8.89
CA ASP A 46 4.77 -0.46 -7.97
C ASP A 46 3.49 0.36 -7.76
N ASN A 47 2.44 0.05 -8.55
CA ASN A 47 1.12 0.67 -8.39
C ASN A 47 0.33 -0.04 -7.29
N TYR A 48 0.12 0.64 -6.16
CA TYR A 48 -0.62 0.13 -5.01
C TYR A 48 -2.10 0.54 -5.00
N ASN A 49 -2.57 1.26 -6.02
CA ASN A 49 -3.92 1.81 -6.07
C ASN A 49 -5.00 0.73 -6.03
N ASN A 50 -4.69 -0.51 -6.43
CA ASN A 50 -5.63 -1.63 -6.44
C ASN A 50 -5.47 -2.58 -5.24
N LEU A 51 -4.66 -2.22 -4.22
CA LEU A 51 -4.48 -3.05 -3.01
C LEU A 51 -5.82 -3.35 -2.34
N HIS A 52 -6.70 -2.36 -2.27
CA HIS A 52 -8.00 -2.51 -1.60
C HIS A 52 -8.87 -3.62 -2.19
N SER A 53 -8.68 -4.00 -3.46
CA SER A 53 -9.46 -5.07 -4.10
C SER A 53 -9.05 -6.48 -3.65
N ASN A 54 -7.89 -6.63 -2.99
CA ASN A 54 -7.33 -7.94 -2.62
C ASN A 54 -6.98 -8.07 -1.12
N TYR A 55 -7.06 -6.98 -0.37
CA TYR A 55 -6.69 -6.91 1.04
C TYR A 55 -7.82 -6.35 1.89
N ALA A 56 -7.94 -6.87 3.12
CA ALA A 56 -8.71 -6.24 4.19
C ALA A 56 -8.01 -4.93 4.64
N PRO A 57 -8.70 -3.99 5.33
CA PRO A 57 -8.13 -2.70 5.72
C PRO A 57 -6.78 -2.84 6.43
N GLU A 58 -6.68 -3.72 7.41
CA GLU A 58 -5.48 -4.01 8.19
C GLU A 58 -4.37 -4.61 7.34
N GLY A 59 -4.75 -5.40 6.33
CA GLY A 59 -3.83 -5.96 5.35
C GLY A 59 -3.23 -4.89 4.44
N ILE A 60 -4.02 -3.89 4.04
CA ILE A 60 -3.52 -2.74 3.25
C ILE A 60 -2.50 -1.95 4.08
N ILE A 61 -2.82 -1.62 5.33
CA ILE A 61 -1.92 -0.85 6.21
C ILE A 61 -0.61 -1.60 6.45
N SER A 62 -0.70 -2.89 6.77
CA SER A 62 0.48 -3.74 6.99
C SER A 62 1.37 -3.80 5.75
N PHE A 63 0.77 -4.01 4.57
CA PHE A 63 1.50 -4.03 3.31
C PHE A 63 2.21 -2.71 3.03
N LEU A 64 1.54 -1.57 3.23
CA LEU A 64 2.13 -0.25 2.97
C LEU A 64 3.31 0.04 3.90
N ARG A 65 3.23 -0.34 5.18
CA ARG A 65 4.35 -0.21 6.14
C ARG A 65 5.53 -1.08 5.74
N ASP A 66 5.29 -2.32 5.31
CA ASP A 66 6.35 -3.20 4.81
C ASP A 66 7.03 -2.63 3.56
N GLN A 67 6.28 -1.98 2.67
CA GLN A 67 6.86 -1.28 1.53
C GLN A 67 7.74 -0.11 1.93
N VAL A 68 7.35 0.68 2.95
CA VAL A 68 8.23 1.74 3.49
C VAL A 68 9.55 1.12 3.96
N ILE A 69 9.50 0.09 4.80
CA ILE A 69 10.69 -0.58 5.35
C ILE A 69 11.58 -1.12 4.22
N ALA A 70 10.99 -1.82 3.26
CA ALA A 70 11.71 -2.37 2.11
C ALA A 70 12.37 -1.27 1.28
N LYS A 71 11.70 -0.14 1.06
CA LYS A 71 12.26 0.97 0.28
C LYS A 71 13.38 1.67 1.04
N ILE A 72 13.27 1.86 2.36
CA ILE A 72 14.38 2.37 3.18
C ILE A 72 15.61 1.44 3.07
N GLN A 73 15.41 0.13 3.26
CA GLN A 73 16.50 -0.85 3.25
C GLN A 73 17.22 -0.93 1.90
N ASN A 74 16.49 -0.75 0.80
CA ASN A 74 17.06 -0.75 -0.56
C ASN A 74 17.58 0.63 -1.00
N GLY A 75 17.56 1.65 -0.13
CA GLY A 75 17.95 3.02 -0.47
C GLY A 75 17.05 3.68 -1.52
N GLY A 76 15.82 3.17 -1.68
CA GLY A 76 14.83 3.69 -2.63
C GLY A 76 14.07 4.92 -2.15
N ILE A 77 14.12 5.21 -0.85
CA ILE A 77 13.65 6.46 -0.22
C ILE A 77 14.61 6.83 0.92
N ASN A 78 14.72 8.12 1.24
CA ASN A 78 15.50 8.62 2.37
C ASN A 78 14.67 8.66 3.67
N SER A 79 15.31 8.97 4.81
CA SER A 79 14.63 9.01 6.11
C SER A 79 13.46 9.99 6.15
N GLN A 80 13.60 11.18 5.56
CA GLN A 80 12.53 12.19 5.51
C GLN A 80 11.33 11.69 4.69
N GLU A 81 11.58 11.11 3.52
CA GLU A 81 10.54 10.54 2.67
C GLU A 81 9.82 9.37 3.35
N SER A 82 10.56 8.59 4.15
CA SER A 82 9.99 7.49 4.91
C SER A 82 9.09 7.96 6.04
N GLU A 83 9.47 9.02 6.75
CA GLU A 83 8.67 9.60 7.82
C GLU A 83 7.36 10.16 7.26
N GLU A 84 7.44 10.89 6.14
CA GLU A 84 6.25 11.39 5.43
C GLU A 84 5.34 10.26 4.95
N ALA A 85 5.91 9.17 4.42
CA ALA A 85 5.13 8.01 4.01
C ALA A 85 4.41 7.35 5.20
N ILE A 86 5.06 7.25 6.37
CA ILE A 86 4.46 6.72 7.59
C ILE A 86 3.32 7.62 8.09
N VAL A 87 3.50 8.95 8.05
CA VAL A 87 2.45 9.90 8.41
C VAL A 87 1.21 9.69 7.53
N LEU A 88 1.39 9.64 6.21
CA LEU A 88 0.28 9.40 5.27
C LEU A 88 -0.43 8.07 5.52
N ILE A 89 0.32 7.01 5.84
CA ILE A 89 -0.24 5.69 6.17
C ILE A 89 -1.07 5.75 7.47
N ASN A 90 -0.60 6.48 8.49
CA ASN A 90 -1.32 6.61 9.75
C ASN A 90 -2.61 7.44 9.60
N GLU A 91 -2.57 8.49 8.77
CA GLU A 91 -3.77 9.26 8.40
C GLU A 91 -4.77 8.36 7.66
N PHE A 92 -4.29 7.55 6.72
CA PHE A 92 -5.13 6.61 5.98
C PHE A 92 -5.74 5.54 6.91
N GLU A 93 -4.95 4.96 7.82
CA GLU A 93 -5.44 4.02 8.84
C GLU A 93 -6.54 4.65 9.71
N SER A 94 -6.35 5.89 10.15
CA SER A 94 -7.33 6.61 10.96
C SER A 94 -8.62 6.86 10.18
N ASN A 95 -8.50 7.22 8.89
CA ASN A 95 -9.66 7.41 8.03
C ASN A 95 -10.41 6.09 7.75
N LEU A 96 -9.72 4.96 7.61
CA LEU A 96 -10.36 3.64 7.48
C LEU A 96 -11.18 3.27 8.71
N LYS A 97 -10.68 3.60 9.92
CA LYS A 97 -11.37 3.30 11.19
C LYS A 97 -12.62 4.17 11.39
N GLN A 98 -12.51 5.47 11.11
CA GLN A 98 -13.63 6.42 11.27
C GLN A 98 -14.86 6.13 10.39
N PHE A 99 -14.69 5.37 9.30
CA PHE A 99 -15.80 4.98 8.42
C PHE A 99 -16.41 3.62 8.75
N ASN A 100 -15.84 2.89 9.72
CA ASN A 100 -16.32 1.58 10.18
C ASN A 100 -16.97 1.63 11.58
N GLU A 101 -17.09 2.81 12.18
CA GLU A 101 -17.88 3.10 13.39
C GLU A 101 -19.23 3.72 13.03
#